data_AF-A0A930Z574-F1
#
_entry.id   AF-A0A930Z574-F1
#
_cell.length_a   1.000
_cell.length_b   1.000
_cell.length_c   1.000
_cell.angle_alpha   90.00
_cell.angle_beta   90.00
_cell.angle_gamma   90.00
#
_symmetry.space_group_name_H-M   'P 1'
#
loop_
_entity.id
_entity.type
_entity.pdbx_description
1 polymer ?
#
loop_
_entity_poly.entity_id
_entity_poly.type
_entity_poly.pdbx_seq_one_letter_code
_entity_poly.pdbx_strand_id
1 'polypeptide(L)'
;MSGSHFHPHPHSDDHAPEAAPVDGGEVGTRIAPGVIELDTLLGGWERVTAGYLIEGPAPVLVETGSQSSVPVLLAQLERLGLGAEDLAGVVVTHIHLD
;
A
#
# COMPACT_ATOMS: atom_id res chain seq x y z
N MET A 1 -48.33 21.05 -9.39
CA MET A 1 -47.32 21.31 -8.33
C MET A 1 -46.77 19.96 -7.88
N SER A 2 -45.74 19.44 -8.55
CA SER A 2 -45.08 18.18 -8.16
C SER A 2 -43.75 18.54 -7.54
N GLY A 3 -43.60 18.35 -6.23
CA GLY A 3 -42.38 18.61 -5.50
C GLY A 3 -41.45 17.41 -5.58
N SER A 4 -40.26 17.59 -6.14
CA SER A 4 -39.19 16.61 -6.12
C SER A 4 -38.58 16.54 -4.73
N HIS A 5 -38.73 15.40 -4.05
CA HIS A 5 -37.96 15.11 -2.83
C HIS A 5 -36.52 14.76 -3.19
N PHE A 6 -35.61 15.70 -2.94
CA PHE A 6 -34.17 15.46 -2.97
C PHE A 6 -33.75 14.91 -1.60
N HIS A 7 -33.32 13.64 -1.54
CA HIS A 7 -32.64 13.09 -0.36
C HIS A 7 -31.13 13.28 -0.56
N PRO A 8 -30.47 14.18 0.18
CA PRO A 8 -29.02 14.24 0.15
C PRO A 8 -28.47 13.03 0.93
N HIS A 9 -27.72 12.17 0.24
CA HIS A 9 -26.82 11.25 0.92
C HIS A 9 -25.68 12.09 1.51
N PRO A 10 -25.41 12.03 2.82
CA PRO A 10 -24.20 12.61 3.36
C PRO A 10 -23.02 11.82 2.76
N HIS A 11 -22.14 12.51 2.03
CA HIS A 11 -20.78 12.02 1.84
C HIS A 11 -20.18 11.94 3.24
N SER A 12 -20.13 10.75 3.83
CA SER A 12 -19.16 10.49 4.86
C SER A 12 -17.81 10.69 4.19
N ASP A 13 -17.04 11.64 4.69
CA ASP A 13 -15.62 11.63 4.46
C ASP A 13 -15.12 10.28 4.99
N ASP A 14 -14.94 9.31 4.10
CA ASP A 14 -14.31 8.02 4.38
C ASP A 14 -12.82 8.28 4.63
N HIS A 15 -12.53 9.06 5.67
CA HIS A 15 -11.23 9.03 6.33
C HIS A 15 -11.09 7.62 6.87
N ALA A 16 -10.35 6.79 6.14
CA ALA A 16 -9.75 5.62 6.73
C ALA A 16 -9.11 6.06 8.06
N PRO A 17 -9.32 5.31 9.15
CA PRO A 17 -8.76 5.67 10.44
C PRO A 17 -7.26 5.92 10.25
N GLU A 18 -6.76 7.01 10.83
CA GLU A 18 -5.34 7.34 10.86
C GLU A 18 -4.59 6.07 11.26
N ALA A 19 -3.78 5.56 10.32
CA ALA A 19 -3.11 4.28 10.49
C ALA A 19 -2.33 4.34 11.80
N ALA A 20 -2.59 3.37 12.67
CA ALA A 20 -1.87 3.26 13.94
C ALA A 20 -0.36 3.33 13.67
N PRO A 21 0.45 3.88 14.59
CA PRO A 21 1.89 3.90 14.44
C PRO A 21 2.37 2.49 14.12
N VAL A 22 2.98 2.31 12.95
CA VAL A 22 3.54 1.02 12.54
C VAL A 22 4.81 0.78 13.34
N ASP A 23 4.64 0.38 14.59
CA ASP A 23 5.76 0.02 15.45
C ASP A 23 6.31 -1.34 14.98
N GLY A 24 7.52 -1.35 14.44
CA GLY A 24 8.37 -2.55 14.45
C GLY A 24 8.18 -3.62 13.37
N GLY A 25 7.51 -3.36 12.25
CA GLY A 25 7.52 -4.33 11.14
C GLY A 25 8.96 -4.56 10.64
N GLU A 26 9.42 -5.82 10.59
CA GLU A 26 10.73 -6.16 10.03
C GLU A 26 10.93 -5.48 8.66
N VAL A 27 12.17 -5.11 8.35
CA VAL A 27 12.53 -4.76 6.98
C VAL A 27 12.24 -5.99 6.11
N GLY A 28 11.69 -5.78 4.91
CA GLY A 28 11.24 -6.86 4.03
C GLY A 28 12.24 -8.02 3.89
N THR A 29 11.70 -9.21 3.60
CA THR A 29 12.51 -10.43 3.50
C THR A 29 13.16 -10.53 2.13
N ARG A 30 14.49 -10.60 2.08
CA ARG A 30 15.21 -10.88 0.83
C ARG A 30 15.03 -12.34 0.42
N ILE A 31 14.33 -12.59 -0.68
CA ILE A 31 14.02 -13.94 -1.18
C ILE A 31 14.91 -14.37 -2.36
N ALA A 32 15.55 -13.41 -3.03
CA ALA A 32 16.56 -13.65 -4.07
C ALA A 32 17.50 -12.44 -4.19
N PRO A 33 18.64 -12.55 -4.91
CA PRO A 33 19.45 -11.39 -5.25
C PRO A 33 18.60 -10.33 -5.99
N GLY A 34 18.57 -9.10 -5.46
CA GLY A 34 17.78 -8.02 -6.03
C GLY A 34 16.27 -8.09 -5.78
N VAL A 35 15.76 -9.04 -4.98
CA VAL A 35 14.31 -9.22 -4.75
C VAL A 35 14.02 -9.27 -3.26
N ILE A 36 13.22 -8.31 -2.81
CA ILE A 36 12.74 -8.20 -1.43
C ILE A 36 11.22 -8.37 -1.42
N GLU A 37 10.72 -9.31 -0.64
CA GLU A 37 9.30 -9.47 -0.31
C GLU A 37 8.91 -8.52 0.82
N LEU A 38 7.81 -7.78 0.61
CA LEU A 38 7.25 -6.80 1.52
C LEU A 38 5.87 -7.29 1.95
N ASP A 39 5.69 -7.64 3.22
CA ASP A 39 4.38 -7.99 3.76
C ASP A 39 3.52 -6.73 3.83
N THR A 40 2.39 -6.72 3.12
CA THR A 40 1.53 -5.52 3.03
C THR A 40 0.56 -5.42 4.20
N LEU A 41 0.50 -6.42 5.09
CA LEU A 41 -0.32 -6.42 6.31
C LEU A 41 -1.80 -6.08 6.02
N LEU A 42 -2.43 -6.78 5.07
CA LEU A 42 -3.83 -6.54 4.70
C LEU A 42 -4.74 -6.60 5.93
N GLY A 43 -5.28 -5.44 6.33
CA GLY A 43 -6.11 -5.34 7.54
C GLY A 43 -5.36 -5.69 8.84
N GLY A 44 -4.04 -5.54 8.86
CA GLY A 44 -3.16 -5.88 9.98
C GLY A 44 -2.76 -7.35 10.06
N TRP A 45 -3.15 -8.19 9.11
CA TRP A 45 -2.81 -9.61 9.10
C TRP A 45 -1.48 -9.86 8.40
N GLU A 46 -0.55 -10.51 9.11
CA GLU A 46 0.73 -10.95 8.55
C GLU A 46 0.56 -12.08 7.53
N ARG A 47 1.40 -12.06 6.49
CA ARG A 47 1.59 -13.12 5.50
C ARG A 47 0.32 -13.48 4.75
N VAL A 48 -0.55 -12.50 4.51
CA VAL A 48 -1.78 -12.64 3.70
C VAL A 48 -1.56 -12.13 2.28
N THR A 49 -0.89 -11.00 2.14
CA THR A 49 -0.57 -10.36 0.86
C THR A 49 0.85 -9.82 0.91
N ALA A 50 1.50 -9.77 -0.25
CA ALA A 50 2.86 -9.27 -0.36
C ALA A 50 3.02 -8.40 -1.60
N GLY A 51 3.80 -7.33 -1.45
CA GLY A 51 4.44 -6.63 -2.53
C GLY A 51 5.89 -7.10 -2.70
N TYR A 52 6.53 -6.74 -3.80
CA TYR A 52 7.93 -7.06 -4.04
C TYR A 52 8.68 -5.83 -4.53
N LEU A 53 9.81 -5.53 -3.90
CA LEU A 53 10.77 -4.57 -4.44
C LEU A 53 11.78 -5.31 -5.30
N ILE A 54 11.85 -4.91 -6.57
CA ILE A 54 12.90 -5.30 -7.50
C ILE A 54 13.97 -4.21 -7.47
N GLU A 55 15.12 -4.53 -6.87
CA GLU A 55 16.24 -3.61 -6.71
C GLU A 55 17.00 -3.40 -8.02
N GLY A 56 17.69 -2.27 -8.11
CA GLY A 56 18.54 -1.92 -9.25
C GLY A 56 18.74 -0.41 -9.33
N PRO A 57 19.43 0.09 -10.37
CA PRO A 57 19.58 1.53 -10.60
C PRO A 57 18.25 2.22 -10.94
N ALA A 58 17.21 1.46 -11.23
CA ALA A 58 15.84 1.90 -11.51
C ALA A 58 14.88 0.94 -10.78
N PRO A 59 14.68 1.11 -9.47
CA PRO A 59 13.93 0.16 -8.65
C PRO A 59 12.44 0.15 -9.03
N VAL A 60 11.81 -1.01 -8.97
CA VAL A 60 10.39 -1.19 -9.31
C VAL A 60 9.68 -1.89 -8.18
N LEU A 61 8.51 -1.37 -7.80
CA LEU A 61 7.60 -2.01 -6.87
C LEU A 61 6.59 -2.85 -7.64
N VAL A 62 6.39 -4.10 -7.24
CA VAL A 62 5.34 -4.99 -7.75
C VAL A 62 4.29 -5.16 -6.66
N GLU A 63 3.05 -4.79 -6.95
CA GLU A 63 1.90 -4.82 -6.05
C GLU A 63 2.00 -3.87 -4.84
N THR A 64 0.89 -3.17 -4.54
CA THR A 64 0.82 -2.20 -3.44
C THR A 64 -0.03 -2.68 -2.28
N GLY A 65 -0.83 -3.73 -2.49
CA GLY A 65 -1.89 -4.12 -1.55
C GLY A 65 -3.08 -3.15 -1.59
N SER A 66 -3.93 -3.25 -0.58
CA SER A 66 -5.13 -2.41 -0.42
C SER A 66 -4.80 -0.98 0.03
N GLN A 67 -5.80 -0.08 0.04
CA GLN A 67 -5.66 1.26 0.63
C GLN A 67 -5.08 1.24 2.05
N SER A 68 -5.48 0.26 2.88
CA SER A 68 -4.98 0.10 4.25
C SER A 68 -3.51 -0.32 4.34
N SER A 69 -2.92 -0.82 3.25
CA SER A 69 -1.53 -1.28 3.18
C SER A 69 -0.54 -0.15 2.91
N VAL A 70 -0.99 0.97 2.33
CA VAL A 70 -0.12 2.06 1.84
C VAL A 70 0.84 2.60 2.92
N PRO A 71 0.41 2.90 4.16
CA PRO A 71 1.32 3.43 5.19
C PRO A 71 2.42 2.44 5.58
N VAL A 72 2.08 1.15 5.68
CA VAL A 72 3.05 0.07 5.99
C VAL A 72 4.08 -0.02 4.87
N LEU A 73 3.62 -0.03 3.62
CA LEU A 73 4.49 -0.15 2.45
C LEU A 73 5.48 1.01 2.34
N LEU A 74 5.00 2.25 2.49
CA LEU A 74 5.85 3.43 2.48
C LEU A 74 6.90 3.38 3.61
N ALA A 75 6.49 2.98 4.81
CA ALA A 75 7.42 2.81 5.92
C ALA A 75 8.47 1.71 5.63
N GLN A 76 8.11 0.62 4.94
CA GLN A 76 9.08 -0.40 4.54
C GLN A 76 10.09 0.15 3.53
N LEU A 77 9.64 0.89 2.52
CA LEU A 77 10.51 1.53 1.52
C LEU A 77 11.47 2.53 2.18
N GLU A 78 10.97 3.35 3.11
CA GLU A 78 11.81 4.30 3.85
C GLU A 78 12.91 3.59 4.65
N ARG A 79 12.58 2.47 5.31
CA ARG A 79 13.59 1.65 6.01
C ARG A 79 14.61 1.01 5.07
N LEU A 80 14.27 0.84 3.79
CA LEU A 80 15.20 0.42 2.73
C LEU A 80 15.97 1.59 2.11
N GLY A 81 15.74 2.82 2.58
CA GLY A 81 16.38 4.03 2.09
C GLY A 81 15.80 4.57 0.78
N LEU A 82 14.54 4.24 0.48
CA LEU A 82 13.84 4.65 -0.74
C LEU A 82 12.60 5.49 -0.40
N GLY A 83 12.45 6.61 -1.09
CA GLY A 83 11.19 7.34 -1.24
C GLY A 83 10.33 6.76 -2.37
N ALA A 84 9.07 7.19 -2.45
CA ALA A 84 8.17 6.79 -3.53
C ALA A 84 8.65 7.34 -4.89
N GLU A 85 9.28 8.51 -4.88
CA GLU A 85 9.87 9.19 -6.02
C GLU A 85 11.14 8.51 -6.57
N ASP A 86 11.76 7.63 -5.80
CA ASP A 86 12.93 6.87 -6.23
C ASP A 86 12.54 5.66 -7.11
N LEU A 87 11.27 5.25 -7.08
CA LEU A 87 10.76 4.16 -7.88
C LEU A 87 10.65 4.57 -9.36
N ALA A 88 11.29 3.79 -10.22
CA ALA A 88 11.15 3.92 -11.67
C ALA A 88 9.77 3.49 -12.17
N GLY A 89 9.02 2.72 -11.37
CA GLY A 89 7.65 2.34 -11.68
C GLY A 89 6.99 1.47 -10.61
N VAL A 90 5.68 1.31 -10.78
CA VAL A 90 4.83 0.41 -10.01
C VAL A 90 4.15 -0.55 -10.98
N VAL A 91 4.31 -1.85 -10.78
CA VAL A 91 3.68 -2.91 -11.55
C VAL A 91 2.52 -3.46 -10.74
N VAL A 92 1.30 -3.22 -11.21
CA VAL A 92 0.09 -3.82 -10.63
C VAL A 92 -0.15 -5.18 -11.26
N THR A 93 -0.43 -6.18 -10.44
CA THR A 93 -0.72 -7.53 -10.94
C THR A 93 -2.17 -7.65 -11.41
N HIS A 94 -3.05 -6.86 -10.80
CA HIS A 94 -4.48 -6.71 -11.10
C HIS A 94 -4.98 -5.38 -10.51
N ILE A 95 -6.23 -5.00 -10.79
CA ILE A 95 -6.84 -3.78 -10.25
C ILE A 95 -7.98 -4.21 -9.33
N HIS A 96 -7.86 -3.83 -8.06
CA HIS A 96 -9.00 -3.71 -7.18
C HIS A 96 -9.58 -2.29 -7.28
N LEU A 97 -10.89 -2.16 -7.16
CA LEU A 97 -11.59 -0.86 -7.15
C LEU A 97 -11.92 -0.39 -5.73
N ASP A 98 -11.40 -1.11 -4.73
CA ASP A 98 -11.63 -0.87 -3.31
C ASP A 98 -10.66 0.17 -2.72
#